data_AF-A0A0S8DYR1-F1
#
_entry.id   AF-A0A0S8DYR1-F1
#
_cell.length_a   1.000
_cell.length_b   1.000
_cell.length_c   1.000
_cell.angle_alpha   90.00
_cell.angle_beta   90.00
_cell.angle_gamma   90.00
#
_symmetry.space_group_name_H-M   'P 1'
#
loop_
_entity.id
_entity.type
_entity.pdbx_description
1 polymer ?
#
loop_
_entity_poly.entity_id
_entity_poly.type
_entity_poly.pdbx_seq_one_letter_code
_entity_poly.pdbx_strand_id
1 'polypeptide(L)'
;MKWLSHAALGSLLALATGGAAAEPIPIRKASAAIAVDGALDEAAWNKAQVAAWNKAQVVEADYVWGQVGRRSQQPQMRVRYTWDAHYLYVGYETFDRNLVAVGTGQKEGPRDNLREGCAITHPTKKPDVVEFFISFGDLRFFWEVHHNAANQFNDIWCVVVDNSSASTCRTTRPPAVGWRWRSP
;
A
#
# COMPACT_ATOMS: atom_id res chain seq x y z
N MET A 1 -28.25 -13.74 19.13
CA MET A 1 -29.19 -13.46 18.02
C MET A 1 -28.50 -12.57 17.01
N LYS A 2 -28.78 -12.84 15.72
CA LYS A 2 -28.07 -12.42 14.49
C LYS A 2 -27.44 -11.02 14.52
N TRP A 3 -26.12 -10.95 14.32
CA TRP A 3 -25.46 -9.75 13.83
C TRP A 3 -25.21 -9.93 12.35
N LEU A 4 -25.84 -9.08 11.55
CA LEU A 4 -25.72 -9.01 10.10
C LEU A 4 -24.27 -8.65 9.74
N SER A 5 -23.55 -9.62 9.17
CA SER A 5 -22.33 -9.40 8.41
C SER A 5 -22.69 -8.50 7.22
N HIS A 6 -22.53 -7.18 7.37
CA HIS A 6 -22.47 -6.29 6.22
C HIS A 6 -21.04 -6.38 5.67
N ALA A 7 -20.78 -7.47 4.92
CA ALA A 7 -19.85 -7.38 3.81
C ALA A 7 -20.48 -6.44 2.81
N ALA A 8 -20.27 -5.13 2.99
CA ALA A 8 -20.52 -4.18 1.93
C ALA A 8 -19.42 -4.40 0.89
N LEU A 9 -19.69 -5.33 -0.04
CA LEU A 9 -19.16 -5.21 -1.40
C LEU A 9 -19.65 -3.86 -1.92
N GLY A 10 -18.83 -2.83 -1.76
CA GLY A 10 -18.93 -1.64 -2.57
C GLY A 10 -18.53 -2.03 -3.99
N SER A 11 -19.49 -2.48 -4.79
CA SER A 11 -19.39 -2.41 -6.25
C SER A 11 -19.11 -0.96 -6.61
N LEU A 12 -17.85 -0.62 -6.81
CA LEU A 12 -17.46 0.61 -7.48
C LEU A 12 -17.69 0.40 -8.99
N LEU A 13 -18.95 0.37 -9.39
CA LEU A 13 -19.30 0.69 -10.78
C LEU A 13 -19.13 2.21 -10.90
N ALA A 14 -17.89 2.65 -11.11
CA ALA A 14 -17.62 4.03 -11.47
C ALA A 14 -18.18 4.26 -12.88
N LEU A 15 -19.46 4.65 -12.93
CA LEU A 15 -20.01 5.38 -14.06
C LEU A 15 -19.12 6.60 -14.27
N ALA A 16 -18.59 6.67 -15.48
CA ALA A 16 -17.72 7.72 -15.99
C ALA A 16 -18.29 9.13 -15.68
N THR A 17 -17.81 9.74 -14.60
CA THR A 17 -17.65 11.19 -14.58
C THR A 17 -16.31 11.46 -15.26
N GLY A 18 -16.34 11.92 -16.50
CA GLY A 18 -15.19 12.20 -17.36
C GLY A 18 -14.25 13.30 -16.85
N GLY A 19 -13.75 13.17 -15.63
CA GLY A 19 -12.48 13.78 -15.25
C GLY A 19 -11.39 13.01 -15.97
N ALA A 20 -10.55 13.70 -16.74
CA ALA A 20 -9.34 13.11 -17.28
C ALA A 20 -8.60 12.41 -16.13
N ALA A 21 -8.30 11.12 -16.29
CA ALA A 21 -7.44 10.42 -15.35
C ALA A 21 -6.16 11.25 -15.21
N ALA A 22 -5.78 11.59 -13.98
CA ALA A 22 -4.57 12.36 -13.74
C ALA A 22 -3.40 11.67 -14.44
N GLU A 23 -2.54 12.43 -15.12
CA GLU A 23 -1.41 11.85 -15.82
C GLU A 23 -0.56 11.00 -14.85
N PRO A 24 -0.13 9.80 -15.25
CA PRO A 24 0.70 8.96 -14.42
C PRO A 24 1.95 9.72 -13.97
N ILE A 25 2.17 9.71 -12.66
CA ILE A 25 3.38 10.27 -12.06
C ILE A 25 4.54 9.29 -12.30
N PRO A 26 5.63 9.69 -12.97
CA PRO A 26 6.75 8.79 -13.22
C PRO A 26 7.50 8.48 -11.91
N ILE A 27 7.71 7.18 -11.62
CA ILE A 27 8.57 6.72 -10.53
C ILE A 27 10.01 6.63 -11.04
N ARG A 28 10.93 7.29 -10.35
CA ARG A 28 12.34 7.40 -10.76
C ARG A 28 13.19 6.27 -10.21
N LYS A 29 14.16 5.82 -11.00
CA LYS A 29 15.14 4.81 -10.61
C LYS A 29 16.14 5.41 -9.61
N ALA A 30 16.46 4.66 -8.55
CA ALA A 30 17.50 5.01 -7.60
C ALA A 30 18.90 4.82 -8.23
N SER A 31 19.84 5.69 -7.89
CA SER A 31 21.24 5.59 -8.32
C SER A 31 22.02 4.51 -7.56
N ALA A 32 21.51 4.08 -6.41
CA ALA A 32 22.05 3.02 -5.57
C ALA A 32 20.90 2.25 -4.90
N ALA A 33 21.19 1.06 -4.39
CA ALA A 33 20.23 0.30 -3.61
C ALA A 33 19.83 1.07 -2.35
N ILE A 34 18.56 0.99 -1.98
CA ILE A 34 18.02 1.63 -0.78
C ILE A 34 18.17 0.66 0.39
N ALA A 35 18.69 1.14 1.52
CA ALA A 35 18.64 0.39 2.75
C ALA A 35 17.19 0.40 3.24
N VAL A 36 16.67 -0.77 3.56
CA VAL A 36 15.40 -0.82 4.29
C VAL A 36 15.80 -0.96 5.75
N ASP A 37 15.67 0.12 6.49
CA ASP A 37 15.95 0.19 7.93
C ASP A 37 14.98 1.16 8.64
N GLY A 38 13.94 1.58 7.92
CA GLY A 38 12.94 2.52 8.38
C GLY A 38 13.39 3.98 8.44
N ALA A 39 14.62 4.29 8.04
CA ALA A 39 15.04 5.65 7.75
C ALA A 39 14.67 6.06 6.32
N LEU A 40 14.56 7.37 6.09
CA LEU A 40 14.37 7.98 4.77
C LEU A 40 15.51 8.95 4.48
N ASP A 41 16.75 8.51 4.72
CA ASP A 41 17.93 9.36 4.73
C ASP A 41 18.81 9.21 3.48
N GLU A 42 18.57 8.21 2.64
CA GLU A 42 19.30 8.07 1.39
C GLU A 42 19.04 9.24 0.43
N ALA A 43 20.05 9.53 -0.40
CA ALA A 43 19.98 10.61 -1.37
C ALA A 43 18.76 10.49 -2.30
N ALA A 44 18.33 9.27 -2.62
CA ALA A 44 17.14 9.02 -3.44
C ALA A 44 15.84 9.53 -2.81
N TRP A 45 15.75 9.60 -1.48
CA TRP A 45 14.60 10.14 -0.74
C TRP A 45 14.66 11.66 -0.57
N ASN A 46 15.86 12.22 -0.60
CA ASN A 46 16.11 13.59 -0.17
C ASN A 46 16.02 14.62 -1.30
N LYS A 47 15.12 15.61 -1.10
CA LYS A 47 14.82 16.70 -2.05
C LYS A 47 16.02 17.59 -2.38
N ALA A 48 17.00 17.71 -1.49
CA ALA A 48 18.12 18.66 -1.61
C ALA A 48 19.34 18.09 -2.36
N GLN A 49 19.43 16.77 -2.50
CA GLN A 49 20.64 16.10 -3.02
C GLN A 49 20.49 15.56 -4.45
N VAL A 50 19.36 15.83 -5.08
CA VAL A 50 19.02 15.27 -6.37
C VAL A 50 18.71 16.41 -7.35
N ALA A 51 19.43 16.47 -8.48
CA ALA A 51 19.10 17.36 -9.58
C ALA A 51 17.60 17.20 -9.93
N ALA A 52 16.91 18.30 -10.26
CA ALA A 52 15.44 18.36 -10.38
C ALA A 52 14.77 17.23 -11.18
N TRP A 53 15.51 16.55 -12.07
CA TRP A 53 15.07 15.46 -12.94
C TRP A 53 15.07 14.04 -12.31
N ASN A 54 15.75 13.82 -11.17
CA ASN A 54 15.90 12.49 -10.51
C ASN A 54 15.09 12.35 -9.20
N LYS A 55 14.18 13.27 -8.91
CA LYS A 55 13.44 13.38 -7.64
C LYS A 55 12.43 12.23 -7.45
N ALA A 56 12.45 11.58 -6.28
CA ALA A 56 11.31 10.78 -5.81
C ALA A 56 10.11 11.71 -5.54
N GLN A 57 9.01 11.51 -6.26
CA GLN A 57 7.82 12.33 -6.08
C GLN A 57 7.14 11.98 -4.76
N VAL A 58 6.81 13.01 -3.97
CA VAL A 58 6.01 12.85 -2.77
C VAL A 58 4.55 12.81 -3.18
N VAL A 59 3.87 11.72 -2.84
CA VAL A 59 2.43 11.55 -2.95
C VAL A 59 1.83 11.79 -1.57
N GLU A 60 0.90 12.73 -1.47
CA GLU A 60 0.17 13.02 -0.24
C GLU A 60 -1.13 12.22 -0.23
N ALA A 61 -1.34 11.42 0.82
CA ALA A 61 -2.60 10.74 1.05
C ALA A 61 -3.51 11.66 1.88
N ASP A 62 -4.34 12.43 1.17
CA ASP A 62 -5.21 13.46 1.74
C ASP A 62 -6.70 13.22 1.44
N TYR A 63 -7.09 12.21 0.67
CA TYR A 63 -8.49 11.89 0.44
C TYR A 63 -9.12 11.17 1.62
N VAL A 64 -10.32 11.58 2.02
CA VAL A 64 -11.06 10.99 3.13
C VAL A 64 -11.80 9.74 2.66
N TRP A 65 -11.49 8.60 3.28
CA TRP A 65 -12.14 7.34 2.96
C TRP A 65 -13.67 7.41 3.10
N GLY A 66 -14.37 6.83 2.13
CA GLY A 66 -15.84 6.86 2.04
C GLY A 66 -16.45 8.20 1.63
N GLN A 67 -15.64 9.21 1.33
CA GLN A 67 -16.12 10.56 0.99
C GLN A 67 -15.52 11.04 -0.33
N VAL A 68 -16.20 10.72 -1.43
CA VAL A 68 -15.75 11.00 -2.81
C VAL A 68 -15.40 12.47 -2.98
N GLY A 69 -14.19 12.74 -3.48
CA GLY A 69 -13.71 14.08 -3.77
C GLY A 69 -13.33 14.93 -2.55
N ARG A 70 -13.61 14.48 -1.32
CA ARG A 70 -13.27 15.24 -0.12
C ARG A 70 -11.84 14.96 0.31
N ARG A 71 -11.08 16.03 0.52
CA ARG A 71 -9.74 16.01 1.09
C ARG A 71 -9.75 16.42 2.57
N SER A 72 -8.81 15.90 3.34
CA SER A 72 -8.48 16.35 4.69
C SER A 72 -7.74 17.69 4.61
N GLN A 73 -7.77 18.46 5.70
CA GLN A 73 -7.02 19.73 5.78
C GLN A 73 -5.51 19.51 5.85
N GLN A 74 -5.08 18.32 6.29
CA GLN A 74 -3.68 17.91 6.42
C GLN A 74 -3.53 16.47 5.94
N PRO A 75 -2.47 16.14 5.19
CA PRO A 75 -2.23 14.78 4.74
C PRO A 75 -1.99 13.86 5.95
N GLN A 76 -2.61 12.69 5.94
CA GLN A 76 -2.42 11.69 7.00
C GLN A 76 -1.21 10.79 6.73
N MET A 77 -0.74 10.77 5.49
CA MET A 77 0.48 10.06 5.08
C MET A 77 1.15 10.79 3.92
N ARG A 78 2.48 10.71 3.89
CA ARG A 78 3.32 11.08 2.75
C ARG A 78 4.07 9.85 2.26
N VAL A 79 4.02 9.58 0.97
CA VAL A 79 4.66 8.43 0.34
C VAL A 79 5.67 8.88 -0.69
N ARG A 80 6.78 8.16 -0.79
CA ARG A 80 7.83 8.28 -1.81
C ARG A 80 8.04 6.91 -2.44
N TYR A 81 8.23 6.91 -3.75
CA TYR A 81 8.51 5.69 -4.52
C TYR A 81 9.83 5.85 -5.27
N THR A 82 10.64 4.80 -5.30
CA THR A 82 11.79 4.66 -6.18
C THR A 82 12.01 3.18 -6.51
N TRP A 83 12.87 2.86 -7.47
CA TRP A 83 13.11 1.46 -7.86
C TRP A 83 14.55 1.24 -8.33
N ASP A 84 15.01 0.00 -8.35
CA ASP A 84 16.28 -0.40 -8.96
C ASP A 84 16.12 -1.67 -9.82
N ALA A 85 17.21 -2.33 -10.19
CA ALA A 85 17.14 -3.53 -11.04
C ALA A 85 16.34 -4.70 -10.43
N HIS A 86 16.07 -4.69 -9.12
CA HIS A 86 15.48 -5.80 -8.39
C HIS A 86 14.23 -5.43 -7.59
N TYR A 87 14.13 -4.18 -7.10
CA TYR A 87 13.11 -3.81 -6.13
C TYR A 87 12.37 -2.53 -6.52
N LEU A 88 11.07 -2.51 -6.21
CA LEU A 88 10.32 -1.29 -5.96
C LEU A 88 10.43 -0.96 -4.47
N TYR A 89 10.86 0.26 -4.16
CA TYR A 89 10.96 0.78 -2.81
C TYR A 89 9.80 1.73 -2.53
N VAL A 90 9.15 1.51 -1.38
CA VAL A 90 8.06 2.34 -0.88
C VAL A 90 8.49 2.90 0.48
N GLY A 91 8.80 4.19 0.52
CA GLY A 91 9.11 4.91 1.76
C GLY A 91 7.94 5.79 2.14
N TYR A 92 7.48 5.75 3.39
CA TYR A 92 6.34 6.56 3.80
C TYR A 92 6.42 7.01 5.25
N GLU A 93 5.72 8.10 5.53
CA GLU A 93 5.58 8.71 6.86
C GLU A 93 4.08 8.86 7.14
N THR A 94 3.62 8.42 8.32
CA THR A 94 2.24 8.61 8.78
C THR A 94 2.19 9.65 9.89
N PHE A 95 1.09 10.41 9.96
CA PHE A 95 0.90 11.47 10.95
C PHE A 95 -0.30 11.16 11.83
N ASP A 96 -0.11 10.23 12.78
CA ASP A 96 -1.13 9.86 13.77
C ASP A 96 -0.58 10.00 15.19
N ARG A 97 -1.42 10.45 16.12
CA ARG A 97 -1.09 10.57 17.54
C ARG A 97 -1.36 9.30 18.32
N ASN A 98 -2.14 8.37 17.79
CA ASN A 98 -2.57 7.17 18.48
C ASN A 98 -2.55 5.95 17.56
N LEU A 99 -1.35 5.48 17.24
CA LEU A 99 -1.15 4.30 16.41
C LEU A 99 -1.50 3.02 17.16
N VAL A 100 -2.41 2.24 16.58
CA VAL A 100 -2.83 0.92 17.04
C VAL A 100 -2.41 -0.12 16.03
N ALA A 101 -1.31 -0.82 16.31
CA ALA A 101 -0.89 -1.98 15.52
C ALA A 101 -1.48 -3.28 16.09
N VAL A 102 -2.00 -4.13 15.21
CA VAL A 102 -2.56 -5.45 15.58
C VAL A 102 -2.07 -6.49 14.59
N GLY A 103 -1.50 -7.57 15.12
CA GLY A 103 -1.01 -8.70 14.34
C GLY A 103 -1.99 -9.85 14.28
N THR A 104 -1.78 -10.76 13.34
CA THR A 104 -2.57 -11.99 13.20
C THR A 104 -2.05 -13.15 14.06
N GLY A 105 -0.89 -13.00 14.70
CA GLY A 105 -0.17 -14.06 15.41
C GLY A 105 0.55 -15.07 14.49
N GLN A 106 0.37 -14.99 13.18
CA GLN A 106 1.01 -15.89 12.20
C GLN A 106 2.18 -15.18 11.52
N LYS A 107 3.28 -15.90 11.30
CA LYS A 107 4.48 -15.36 10.63
C LYS A 107 4.74 -16.01 9.29
N GLU A 108 5.03 -15.21 8.27
CA GLU A 108 5.33 -15.66 6.91
C GLU A 108 6.50 -14.86 6.30
N GLY A 109 7.06 -15.38 5.19
CA GLY A 109 8.16 -14.74 4.45
C GLY A 109 9.42 -15.58 4.32
N PRO A 110 10.53 -15.00 3.81
CA PRO A 110 11.83 -15.65 3.76
C PRO A 110 12.33 -16.06 5.15
N ARG A 111 13.11 -17.14 5.22
CA ARG A 111 13.60 -17.72 6.48
C ARG A 111 14.33 -16.72 7.39
N ASP A 112 15.03 -15.75 6.81
CA ASP A 112 15.81 -14.72 7.48
C ASP A 112 15.04 -13.39 7.68
N ASN A 113 13.77 -13.33 7.27
CA ASN A 113 12.92 -12.14 7.34
C ASN A 113 11.43 -12.52 7.48
N LEU A 114 11.12 -13.42 8.43
CA LEU A 114 9.74 -13.76 8.78
C LEU A 114 9.06 -12.58 9.46
N ARG A 115 7.83 -12.27 9.06
CA ARG A 115 7.03 -11.20 9.68
C ARG A 115 5.66 -11.66 10.06
N GLU A 116 5.17 -11.06 11.14
CA GLU A 116 3.80 -11.29 11.57
C GLU A 116 2.82 -10.60 10.62
N GLY A 117 1.70 -11.27 10.33
CA GLY A 117 0.67 -10.73 9.48
C GLY A 117 0.02 -9.47 10.05
N CYS A 118 -0.26 -8.48 9.20
CA CYS A 118 -0.98 -7.25 9.56
C CYS A 118 -2.49 -7.46 9.61
N ALA A 119 -3.13 -7.32 10.78
CA ALA A 119 -4.58 -7.39 10.88
C ALA A 119 -5.23 -6.06 10.43
N ILE A 120 -6.06 -6.11 9.39
CA ILE A 120 -6.80 -4.94 8.86
C ILE A 120 -8.16 -4.73 9.53
N THR A 121 -8.62 -5.70 10.33
CA THR A 121 -9.84 -5.58 11.14
C THR A 121 -9.62 -6.25 12.49
N HIS A 122 -10.33 -5.79 13.52
CA HIS A 122 -10.29 -6.39 14.86
C HIS A 122 -11.64 -6.18 15.58
N PRO A 123 -12.13 -7.14 16.39
CA PRO A 123 -13.46 -7.04 17.02
C PRO A 123 -13.59 -5.89 18.03
N THR A 124 -12.50 -5.51 18.69
CA THR A 124 -12.52 -4.50 19.78
C THR A 124 -11.52 -3.36 19.60
N LYS A 125 -10.70 -3.41 18.55
CA LYS A 125 -9.66 -2.40 18.27
C LYS A 125 -9.91 -1.85 16.88
N LYS A 126 -9.38 -0.67 16.60
CA LYS A 126 -9.35 -0.08 15.26
C LYS A 126 -7.89 -0.06 14.84
N PRO A 127 -7.41 -1.10 14.13
CA PRO A 127 -6.01 -1.14 13.71
C PRO A 127 -5.72 -0.02 12.71
N ASP A 128 -4.58 0.64 12.85
CA ASP A 128 -4.05 1.58 11.88
C ASP A 128 -3.20 0.83 10.87
N VAL A 129 -3.55 0.97 9.60
CA VAL A 129 -2.94 0.24 8.49
C VAL A 129 -2.69 1.22 7.35
N VAL A 130 -1.54 1.09 6.71
CA VAL A 130 -1.31 1.66 5.38
C VAL A 130 -1.53 0.57 4.35
N GLU A 131 -2.28 0.92 3.30
CA GLU A 131 -2.60 0.03 2.19
C GLU A 131 -2.01 0.57 0.89
N PHE A 132 -1.32 -0.27 0.13
CA PHE A 132 -0.81 0.04 -1.20
C PHE A 132 -1.43 -0.89 -2.22
N PHE A 133 -1.89 -0.33 -3.34
CA PHE A 133 -2.43 -1.06 -4.48
C PHE A 133 -1.42 -0.97 -5.62
N ILE A 134 -0.77 -2.07 -5.97
CA ILE A 134 0.36 -2.10 -6.91
C ILE A 134 0.01 -2.95 -8.13
N SER A 135 0.11 -2.37 -9.32
CA SER A 135 0.03 -3.08 -10.59
C SER A 135 1.19 -2.69 -11.51
N PHE A 136 1.63 -3.62 -12.36
CA PHE A 136 2.63 -3.38 -13.39
C PHE A 136 1.99 -3.17 -14.77
N GLY A 137 0.95 -2.34 -14.82
CA GLY A 137 0.26 -1.97 -16.06
C GLY A 137 -0.90 -2.88 -16.46
N ASP A 138 -1.31 -3.81 -15.59
CA ASP A 138 -2.47 -4.66 -15.82
C ASP A 138 -3.62 -4.25 -14.89
N LEU A 139 -4.81 -4.01 -15.45
CA LEU A 139 -5.99 -3.60 -14.68
C LEU A 139 -6.77 -4.78 -14.08
N ARG A 140 -6.40 -6.00 -14.45
CA ARG A 140 -7.06 -7.23 -14.00
C ARG A 140 -6.35 -7.91 -12.84
N PHE A 141 -5.13 -7.53 -12.53
CA PHE A 141 -4.45 -8.02 -11.35
C PHE A 141 -3.61 -6.94 -10.69
N PHE A 142 -3.59 -6.98 -9.37
CA PHE A 142 -2.79 -6.08 -8.55
C PHE A 142 -2.49 -6.74 -7.21
N TRP A 143 -1.48 -6.24 -6.52
CA TRP A 143 -1.23 -6.58 -5.12
C TRP A 143 -1.88 -5.52 -4.22
N GLU A 144 -2.56 -5.98 -3.18
CA GLU A 144 -2.84 -5.18 -1.99
C GLU A 144 -1.78 -5.49 -0.95
N VAL A 145 -1.11 -4.45 -0.47
CA VAL A 145 -0.05 -4.57 0.53
C VAL A 145 -0.47 -3.82 1.78
N HIS A 146 -0.53 -4.54 2.90
CA HIS A 146 -0.89 -4.01 4.20
C HIS A 146 0.31 -3.95 5.12
N HIS A 147 0.55 -2.81 5.74
CA HIS A 147 1.62 -2.64 6.71
C HIS A 147 1.18 -1.73 7.86
N ASN A 148 1.74 -1.93 9.05
CA ASN A 148 1.44 -1.09 10.21
C ASN A 148 2.69 -0.68 10.99
N ALA A 149 2.50 0.12 12.02
CA ALA A 149 3.59 0.70 12.81
C ALA A 149 4.44 -0.33 13.57
N ALA A 150 3.97 -1.56 13.76
CA ALA A 150 4.72 -2.64 14.42
C ALA A 150 5.47 -3.55 13.43
N ASN A 151 5.64 -3.11 12.17
CA ASN A 151 6.29 -3.87 11.11
C ASN A 151 5.59 -5.21 10.81
N GLN A 152 4.27 -5.24 11.01
CA GLN A 152 3.44 -6.37 10.61
C GLN A 152 3.03 -6.16 9.16
N PHE A 153 3.00 -7.23 8.38
CA PHE A 153 2.91 -7.17 6.93
C PHE A 153 2.03 -8.27 6.38
N ASN A 154 1.15 -7.96 5.43
CA ASN A 154 0.45 -8.93 4.59
C ASN A 154 0.43 -8.45 3.13
N ASP A 155 0.49 -9.35 2.18
CA ASP A 155 0.20 -9.08 0.78
C ASP A 155 -0.91 -10.00 0.25
N ILE A 156 -1.79 -9.44 -0.57
CA ILE A 156 -2.91 -10.14 -1.17
C ILE A 156 -2.80 -9.97 -2.68
N TRP A 157 -2.87 -11.08 -3.41
CA TRP A 157 -2.98 -11.08 -4.85
C TRP A 157 -4.44 -10.96 -5.26
N CYS A 158 -4.79 -9.83 -5.85
CA CYS A 158 -6.14 -9.53 -6.28
C CYS A 158 -6.28 -9.76 -7.78
N VAL A 159 -7.34 -10.48 -8.17
CA VAL A 159 -7.71 -10.69 -9.57
C VAL A 159 -9.10 -10.11 -9.77
N VAL A 160 -9.20 -9.13 -10.67
CA VAL A 160 -10.47 -8.59 -11.15
C VAL A 160 -11.04 -9.56 -12.17
N VAL A 161 -12.19 -10.13 -11.84
CA VAL A 161 -12.94 -11.02 -12.73
C VAL A 161 -14.06 -10.21 -13.39
N ASP A 162 -14.21 -10.35 -14.71
CA ASP A 162 -15.30 -9.70 -15.43
C ASP A 162 -16.65 -10.24 -14.94
N ASN A 163 -17.59 -9.33 -14.67
CA ASN A 163 -18.93 -9.66 -14.18
C ASN A 163 -19.81 -10.42 -15.21
N SER A 164 -19.28 -10.82 -16.37
CA SER A 164 -19.98 -11.70 -17.32
C SER A 164 -20.09 -13.16 -16.83
N SER A 165 -19.41 -13.51 -15.74
CA SER A 165 -19.63 -14.76 -15.01
C SER A 165 -19.56 -14.51 -13.51
N ALA A 166 -20.66 -14.74 -12.81
CA ALA A 166 -20.83 -14.42 -11.39
C ALA A 166 -19.68 -14.89 -10.47
N SER A 167 -19.09 -13.91 -9.79
CA SER A 167 -18.60 -13.90 -8.41
C SER A 167 -17.89 -15.16 -7.87
N THR A 168 -16.57 -15.14 -7.90
CA THR A 168 -15.71 -15.56 -6.78
C THR A 168 -14.39 -14.81 -6.86
N CYS A 169 -14.11 -13.92 -5.89
CA CYS A 169 -12.72 -13.54 -5.60
C CYS A 169 -12.02 -14.82 -5.13
N ARG A 170 -11.19 -15.42 -5.99
CA ARG A 170 -10.33 -16.54 -5.59
C ARG A 170 -9.00 -15.96 -5.15
N THR A 171 -8.74 -16.01 -3.85
CA THR A 171 -7.39 -15.93 -3.31
C THR A 171 -6.59 -17.12 -3.84
N THR A 172 -5.93 -16.92 -4.98
CA THR A 172 -4.90 -17.85 -5.45
C THR A 172 -3.58 -17.41 -4.85
N ARG A 173 -2.77 -18.38 -4.39
CA ARG A 173 -1.43 -18.09 -3.87
C ARG A 173 -0.64 -17.41 -4.98
N PRO A 174 -0.10 -16.19 -4.78
CA PRO A 174 0.66 -15.53 -5.82
C PRO A 174 1.91 -16.33 -6.22
N PRO A 175 2.46 -16.10 -7.43
CA PRO A 175 3.87 -16.43 -7.66
C PRO A 175 4.71 -15.73 -6.59
N ALA A 176 5.73 -16.42 -6.06
CA ALA A 176 6.55 -15.88 -4.98
C ALA A 176 7.25 -14.57 -5.41
N VAL A 177 6.70 -13.44 -5.00
CA VAL A 177 7.38 -12.14 -5.04
C VAL A 177 7.96 -11.92 -3.66
N GLY A 178 9.29 -11.87 -3.57
CA GLY A 178 9.99 -11.63 -2.31
C GLY A 178 9.90 -10.16 -1.92
N TRP A 179 9.00 -9.81 -1.01
CA TRP A 179 8.99 -8.48 -0.41
C TRP A 179 10.09 -8.36 0.65
N ARG A 180 10.95 -7.35 0.51
CA ARG A 180 11.96 -7.02 1.52
C ARG A 180 11.57 -5.70 2.19
N TRP A 181 11.36 -5.77 3.50
CA TRP A 181 11.26 -4.59 4.34
C TRP A 181 11.96 -4.79 5.69
N ARG A 182 12.17 -3.71 6.41
CA ARG A 182 12.79 -3.66 7.74
C ARG A 182 12.32 -2.37 8.39
N SER A 183 11.93 -2.44 9.65
CA SER A 183 11.67 -1.27 10.50
C SER A 183 12.96 -0.83 11.19
N PRO A 184 12.99 0.37 11.77
CA PRO A 184 14.05 0.75 12.70
C PRO A 184 14.11 -0.19 13.91
#